data_AF-A0A8S3W0Z8-F1
#
_entry.id   AF-A0A8S3W0Z8-F1
#
_cell.length_a   1.000
_cell.length_b   1.000
_cell.length_c   1.000
_cell.angle_alpha   90.00
_cell.angle_beta   90.00
_cell.angle_gamma   90.00
#
_symmetry.space_group_name_H-M   'P 1'
#
loop_
_entity.id
_entity.type
_entity.pdbx_description
1 polymer ?
#
loop_
_entity_poly.entity_id
_entity_poly.type
_entity_poly.pdbx_seq_one_letter_code
_entity_poly.pdbx_strand_id
1 'polypeptide(L)'
;MYDGTEFSDNGCYFRERGVNWGGFCSTLHARMSQLRLTRPANEICEQYSAILLRTARERLGTRAKKEKEGYEWWSPALDRMRNEVYCTRRKWQASRRAGGDREKALHDQLRAVRIRYKLAMKGC
;
A
#
# COMPACT_ATOMS: atom_id res chain seq x y z
N MET A 1 9.52 25.01 -23.87
CA MET A 1 10.09 24.97 -22.52
C MET A 1 8.92 24.82 -21.57
N TYR A 2 8.79 23.68 -20.89
CA TYR A 2 7.67 23.46 -19.96
C TYR A 2 8.12 23.95 -18.57
N ASP A 3 7.39 24.93 -18.06
CA ASP A 3 7.69 25.64 -16.82
C ASP A 3 7.31 24.78 -15.61
N GLY A 4 8.26 24.66 -14.68
CA GLY A 4 8.24 23.76 -13.53
C GLY A 4 7.37 24.29 -12.41
N THR A 5 6.06 24.39 -12.64
CA THR A 5 5.11 24.74 -11.59
C THR A 5 5.03 23.61 -10.58
N GLU A 6 5.59 23.90 -9.40
CA GLU A 6 5.53 23.10 -8.19
C GLU A 6 4.08 22.68 -7.91
N PHE A 7 3.81 21.39 -8.08
CA PHE A 7 2.65 20.77 -7.47
C PHE A 7 2.84 20.86 -5.95
N SER A 8 2.22 21.87 -5.35
CA SER A 8 1.99 21.96 -3.90
C SER A 8 1.45 20.61 -3.42
N ASP A 9 2.33 19.82 -2.78
CA ASP A 9 2.14 18.43 -2.35
C ASP A 9 1.25 18.33 -1.11
N ASN A 10 0.13 19.06 -1.11
CA ASN A 10 -0.91 18.94 -0.11
C ASN A 10 -1.89 17.85 -0.56
N GLY A 11 -1.54 16.59 -0.31
CA GLY A 11 -2.51 15.50 -0.25
C GLY A 11 -2.40 14.40 -1.29
N CYS A 12 -1.21 13.81 -1.48
CA CYS A 12 -1.12 12.49 -2.10
C CYS A 12 -0.59 11.44 -1.11
N TYR A 13 -1.51 10.82 -0.35
CA TYR A 13 -1.31 9.63 0.50
C TYR A 13 -0.78 8.36 -0.24
N PHE A 14 -0.24 8.53 -1.45
CA PHE A 14 0.24 7.49 -2.34
C PHE A 14 1.78 7.40 -2.41
N ARG A 15 2.52 8.45 -1.99
CA ARG A 15 3.98 8.54 -2.21
C ARG A 15 4.82 7.64 -1.31
N GLU A 16 4.29 7.12 -0.23
CA GLU A 16 5.12 6.82 0.94
C GLU A 16 5.26 5.29 1.22
N ARG A 17 4.82 4.42 0.28
CA ARG A 17 4.81 2.95 0.43
C ARG A 17 6.04 2.16 -0.04
N GLY A 18 7.20 2.78 -0.25
CA GLY A 18 8.36 2.09 -0.85
C GLY A 18 8.06 1.54 -2.26
N VAL A 19 6.97 2.00 -2.87
CA VAL A 19 6.65 1.76 -4.27
C VAL A 19 7.69 2.51 -5.08
N ASN A 20 8.41 1.77 -5.94
CA ASN A 20 9.36 2.39 -6.84
C ASN A 20 8.61 3.10 -7.97
N TRP A 21 8.10 4.30 -7.68
CA TRP A 21 7.38 5.16 -8.63
C TRP A 21 8.24 5.49 -9.83
N GLY A 22 9.55 5.68 -9.64
CA GLY A 22 10.51 5.82 -10.74
C GLY A 22 10.50 4.61 -11.66
N GLY A 23 10.59 3.40 -11.10
CA GLY A 23 10.52 2.15 -11.85
C GLY A 23 9.18 1.92 -12.54
N PHE A 24 8.07 2.31 -11.92
CA PHE A 24 6.75 2.31 -12.56
C PHE A 24 6.72 3.25 -13.77
N CYS A 25 7.08 4.52 -13.59
CA CYS A 25 7.08 5.53 -14.64
C CYS A 25 8.04 5.14 -15.78
N SER A 26 9.27 4.71 -15.48
CA SER A 26 10.23 4.27 -16.50
C SER A 26 9.71 3.07 -17.30
N THR A 27 9.09 2.08 -16.63
CA THR A 27 8.50 0.91 -17.32
C THR A 27 7.29 1.32 -18.17
N LEU A 28 6.47 2.23 -17.66
CA LEU A 28 5.30 2.75 -18.35
C LEU A 28 5.70 3.50 -19.62
N HIS A 29 6.64 4.44 -19.51
CA HIS A 29 7.16 5.20 -20.65
C HIS A 29 7.81 4.29 -21.70
N ALA A 30 8.63 3.32 -21.29
CA ALA A 30 9.26 2.38 -22.22
C ALA A 30 8.26 1.51 -23.00
N ARG A 31 7.10 1.22 -22.42
CA ARG A 31 6.01 0.48 -23.09
C ARG A 31 5.17 1.38 -23.98
N MET A 32 4.88 2.59 -23.51
CA MET A 32 4.12 3.57 -24.27
C MET A 32 4.88 4.06 -25.50
N SER A 33 6.22 4.15 -25.45
CA SER A 33 7.04 4.50 -26.61
C SER A 33 7.00 3.47 -27.73
N GLN A 34 6.47 2.27 -27.48
CA GLN A 34 6.30 1.22 -28.49
C GLN A 34 4.91 1.28 -29.18
N LEU A 35 4.02 2.18 -28.74
CA LEU A 35 2.70 2.33 -29.35
C LEU A 35 2.82 2.95 -30.74
N ARG A 36 2.18 2.31 -31.72
CA ARG A 36 2.06 2.87 -33.07
C ARG A 36 0.91 3.85 -33.12
N LEU A 37 1.23 5.14 -33.03
CA LEU A 37 0.26 6.24 -33.04
C LEU A 37 -0.45 6.45 -34.39
N THR A 38 -0.08 5.69 -35.42
CA THR A 38 -0.73 5.70 -36.74
C THR A 38 -2.05 4.95 -36.78
N ARG A 39 -2.46 4.33 -35.66
CA ARG A 39 -3.72 3.59 -35.55
C ARG A 39 -4.90 4.53 -35.20
N PRO A 40 -6.14 4.07 -35.41
CA PRO A 40 -7.32 4.76 -34.91
C PRO A 40 -7.23 5.06 -33.40
N ALA A 41 -7.73 6.23 -32.99
CA ALA A 41 -7.60 6.71 -31.61
C ALA A 41 -8.21 5.75 -30.56
N ASN A 42 -9.31 5.07 -30.90
CA ASN A 42 -9.94 4.07 -30.03
C ASN A 42 -9.00 2.89 -29.75
N GLU A 43 -8.34 2.34 -30.78
CA GLU A 43 -7.37 1.25 -30.62
C GLU A 43 -6.17 1.68 -29.77
N ILE A 44 -5.71 2.93 -29.95
CA ILE A 44 -4.62 3.49 -29.14
C ILE A 44 -5.05 3.61 -27.69
N CYS A 45 -6.25 4.12 -27.40
CA CYS A 45 -6.77 4.25 -26.05
C CYS A 45 -6.93 2.89 -25.35
N GLU A 46 -7.39 1.85 -26.07
CA GLU A 46 -7.47 0.49 -25.54
C GLU A 46 -6.08 -0.07 -25.20
N GLN A 47 -5.12 0.06 -26.12
CA GLN A 47 -3.75 -0.40 -25.90
C GLN A 47 -3.08 0.37 -24.75
N TYR A 48 -3.28 1.68 -24.67
CA TYR A 48 -2.78 2.52 -23.60
C TYR A 48 -3.34 2.08 -22.24
N SER A 49 -4.65 1.86 -22.17
CA SER A 49 -5.32 1.37 -20.97
C SER A 49 -4.80 0.00 -20.54
N ALA A 50 -4.59 -0.92 -21.51
CA ALA A 50 -4.03 -2.23 -21.24
C ALA A 50 -2.59 -2.16 -20.71
N ILE A 51 -1.74 -1.31 -21.31
CA ILE A 51 -0.36 -1.07 -20.85
C ILE A 51 -0.35 -0.50 -19.44
N LEU A 52 -1.21 0.49 -19.16
CA LEU A 52 -1.32 1.11 -17.84
C LEU A 52 -1.72 0.07 -16.79
N LEU A 53 -2.78 -0.69 -17.05
CA LEU A 53 -3.26 -1.72 -16.13
C LEU A 53 -2.23 -2.82 -15.90
N ARG A 54 -1.56 -3.30 -16.95
CA ARG A 54 -0.50 -4.32 -16.83
C ARG A 54 0.67 -3.80 -15.99
N THR A 55 1.15 -2.60 -16.31
CA THR A 55 2.29 -2.00 -15.61
C THR A 55 1.95 -1.68 -14.15
N ALA A 56 0.74 -1.22 -13.89
CA ALA A 56 0.24 -1.01 -12.53
C ALA A 56 0.22 -2.32 -11.75
N ARG A 57 -0.33 -3.40 -12.31
CA ARG A 57 -0.35 -4.72 -11.65
C ARG A 57 1.05 -5.25 -11.33
N GLU A 58 1.98 -5.12 -12.26
CA GLU A 58 3.34 -5.63 -12.09
C GLU A 58 4.19 -4.81 -11.11
N ARG A 59 4.05 -3.48 -11.10
CA ARG A 59 4.91 -2.57 -10.32
C ARG A 59 4.27 -2.09 -9.03
N LEU A 60 2.94 -1.99 -8.99
CA LEU A 60 2.16 -1.51 -7.85
C LEU A 60 1.40 -2.65 -7.15
N GLY A 61 1.28 -3.82 -7.79
CA GLY A 61 0.53 -4.97 -7.28
C GLY A 61 -0.94 -4.99 -7.73
N THR A 62 -1.64 -6.08 -7.41
CA THR A 62 -3.08 -6.23 -7.68
C THR A 62 -3.91 -5.65 -6.54
N ARG A 63 -4.95 -4.88 -6.88
CA ARG A 63 -5.98 -4.43 -5.93
C ARG A 63 -6.65 -5.67 -5.35
N ALA A 64 -6.44 -5.95 -4.07
CA ALA A 64 -7.22 -6.97 -3.38
C ALA A 64 -8.70 -6.57 -3.39
N LYS A 65 -9.59 -7.51 -3.75
CA LYS A 65 -11.05 -7.32 -3.67
C LYS A 65 -11.40 -7.06 -2.21
N LYS A 66 -11.84 -5.83 -1.93
CA LYS A 66 -12.39 -5.39 -0.63
C LYS A 66 -13.60 -6.25 -0.28
N GLU A 67 -13.54 -7.00 0.81
CA GLU A 67 -14.77 -7.47 1.46
C GLU A 67 -14.79 -7.37 2.99
N LYS A 68 -13.73 -6.93 3.68
CA LYS A 68 -13.81 -6.88 5.17
C LYS A 68 -13.78 -5.54 5.85
N GLU A 69 -12.84 -4.64 5.63
CA GLU A 69 -12.87 -3.38 6.41
C GLU A 69 -12.13 -2.29 5.66
N GLY A 70 -12.87 -1.38 5.03
CA GLY A 70 -12.61 0.06 4.82
C GLY A 70 -11.25 0.61 4.35
N TYR A 71 -10.16 -0.13 4.46
CA TYR A 71 -8.80 0.34 4.27
C TYR A 71 -8.20 -0.32 3.04
N GLU A 72 -8.23 0.38 1.91
CA GLU A 72 -7.86 -0.18 0.60
C GLU A 72 -6.37 -0.43 0.39
N TRP A 73 -5.50 -0.15 1.37
CA TRP A 73 -4.13 0.19 1.02
C TRP A 73 -3.05 -0.36 1.96
N TRP A 74 -3.10 -1.63 2.35
CA TRP A 74 -2.07 -2.20 3.22
C TRP A 74 -1.04 -2.94 2.38
N SER A 75 0.24 -2.56 2.49
CA SER A 75 1.32 -3.42 1.99
C SER A 75 1.24 -4.78 2.70
N PRO A 76 1.69 -5.89 2.09
CA PRO A 76 1.73 -7.19 2.77
C PRO A 76 2.49 -7.17 4.11
N ALA A 77 3.41 -6.20 4.29
CA ALA A 77 4.08 -5.97 5.57
C ALA A 77 3.15 -5.34 6.62
N LEU A 78 2.39 -4.29 6.25
CA LEU A 78 1.43 -3.66 7.15
C LEU A 78 0.31 -4.63 7.53
N ASP A 79 -0.19 -5.45 6.60
CA ASP A 79 -1.25 -6.43 6.91
C ASP A 79 -0.77 -7.51 7.89
N ARG A 80 0.48 -7.96 7.74
CA ARG A 80 1.12 -8.83 8.75
C ARG A 80 1.19 -8.16 10.12
N MET A 81 1.61 -6.89 10.19
CA MET A 81 1.63 -6.13 11.44
C MET A 81 0.23 -5.94 12.04
N ARG A 82 -0.79 -5.71 11.21
CA ARG A 82 -2.21 -5.66 11.63
C ARG A 82 -2.63 -6.95 12.32
N ASN A 83 -2.34 -8.07 11.66
CA ASN A 83 -2.69 -9.40 12.14
C ASN A 83 -1.95 -9.72 13.43
N GLU A 84 -0.69 -9.31 13.55
CA GLU A 84 0.09 -9.42 14.79
C GLU A 84 -0.56 -8.62 15.93
N VAL A 85 -0.96 -7.36 15.70
CA VAL A 85 -1.69 -6.53 16.67
C VAL A 85 -3.00 -7.19 17.09
N TYR A 86 -3.78 -7.70 16.14
CA TYR A 86 -5.06 -8.35 16.40
C TYR A 86 -4.91 -9.64 17.21
N CYS A 87 -3.96 -10.50 16.84
CA CYS A 87 -3.68 -11.74 17.54
C CYS A 87 -3.19 -11.49 18.98
N THR A 88 -2.26 -10.56 19.17
CA THR A 88 -1.74 -10.20 20.50
C THR A 88 -2.83 -9.58 21.36
N ARG A 89 -3.72 -8.75 20.78
CA ARG A 89 -4.89 -8.21 21.50
C ARG A 89 -5.83 -9.33 21.96
N ARG A 90 -6.14 -10.30 21.09
CA ARG A 90 -6.99 -11.45 21.48
C ARG A 90 -6.37 -12.26 22.61
N LYS A 91 -5.06 -12.53 22.56
CA LYS A 91 -4.34 -13.23 23.63
C LYS A 91 -4.41 -12.47 24.96
N TRP A 92 -4.15 -11.16 24.94
CA TRP A 92 -4.28 -10.31 26.13
C TRP A 92 -5.71 -10.31 26.67
N GLN A 93 -6.72 -10.12 25.81
CA GLN A 93 -8.13 -10.15 26.22
C GLN A 93 -8.52 -11.48 26.86
N ALA A 94 -8.02 -12.60 26.35
CA ALA A 94 -8.24 -13.92 26.94
C ALA A 94 -7.55 -14.07 28.30
N SER A 95 -6.35 -13.51 28.48
CA SER A 95 -5.63 -13.56 29.76
C SER A 95 -6.22 -12.66 30.85
N ARG A 96 -7.04 -11.66 30.51
CA ARG A 96 -7.65 -10.72 31.49
C ARG A 96 -8.49 -11.40 32.57
N ARG A 97 -9.03 -12.60 32.30
CA ARG A 97 -9.80 -13.36 33.30
C ARG A 97 -8.89 -14.06 34.33
N ALA A 98 -7.68 -14.42 33.93
CA ALA A 98 -6.71 -15.11 34.80
C ALA A 98 -5.80 -14.11 35.54
N GLY A 99 -5.58 -12.92 34.98
CA GLY A 99 -4.74 -11.87 35.57
C GLY A 99 -3.26 -12.27 35.67
N GLY A 100 -2.52 -11.52 36.49
CA GLY A 100 -1.13 -11.83 36.87
C GLY A 100 -0.08 -11.48 35.81
N ASP A 101 1.14 -11.98 36.03
CA ASP A 101 2.33 -11.62 35.23
C ASP A 101 2.17 -11.90 33.73
N ARG A 102 1.40 -12.94 33.39
CA ARG A 102 1.10 -13.30 32.00
C ARG A 102 0.23 -12.25 31.31
N GLU A 103 -0.74 -11.66 32.01
CA GLU A 103 -1.55 -10.57 31.45
C GLU A 103 -0.69 -9.33 31.20
N LYS A 104 0.15 -8.97 32.19
CA LYS A 104 1.06 -7.83 32.10
C LYS A 104 2.04 -7.97 30.92
N ALA A 105 2.65 -9.14 30.76
CA ALA A 105 3.53 -9.44 29.65
C ALA A 105 2.82 -9.33 28.28
N LEU A 106 1.58 -9.83 28.16
CA LEU A 106 0.79 -9.73 26.93
C LEU A 106 0.34 -8.29 26.63
N HIS A 107 0.07 -7.51 27.68
CA HIS A 107 -0.24 -6.09 27.55
C HIS A 107 0.97 -5.28 27.05
N ASP A 108 2.16 -5.55 27.59
CA ASP A 108 3.39 -4.89 27.15
C ASP A 108 3.76 -5.28 25.72
N GLN A 109 3.60 -6.56 25.36
CA GLN A 109 3.72 -7.02 23.98
C GLN A 109 2.72 -6.32 23.06
N LEU A 110 1.44 -6.21 23.47
CA LEU A 110 0.42 -5.50 22.69
C LEU A 110 0.81 -4.03 22.47
N ARG A 111 1.36 -3.37 23.49
CA ARG A 111 1.84 -2.00 23.38
C ARG A 111 2.99 -1.88 22.39
N ALA A 112 3.98 -2.76 22.46
CA ALA A 112 5.12 -2.78 21.55
C ALA A 112 4.70 -2.98 20.09
N VAL A 113 3.87 -4.00 19.81
CA VAL A 113 3.39 -4.25 18.43
C VAL A 113 2.52 -3.10 17.91
N ARG A 114 1.70 -2.47 18.76
CA ARG A 114 0.90 -1.29 18.37
C ARG A 114 1.77 -0.08 18.07
N ILE A 115 2.84 0.16 18.82
CA ILE A 115 3.77 1.26 18.54
C ILE A 115 4.46 1.03 17.21
N ARG A 116 5.03 -0.17 16.98
CA ARG A 116 5.65 -0.52 15.69
C ARG A 116 4.69 -0.33 14.52
N TYR A 117 3.47 -0.84 14.65
CA TYR A 117 2.43 -0.68 13.65
C TYR A 117 2.05 0.79 13.41
N LYS A 118 1.91 1.61 14.47
CA LYS A 118 1.64 3.04 14.33
C LYS A 118 2.78 3.82 13.69
N LEU A 119 4.03 3.48 13.99
CA LEU A 119 5.20 4.09 13.36
C LEU A 119 5.28 3.73 11.88
N ALA A 120 5.05 2.45 11.54
CA ALA A 120 4.98 2.00 10.17
C ALA A 120 3.85 2.69 9.38
N MET A 121 2.74 3.06 10.02
CA MET A 121 1.64 3.85 9.42
C MET A 121 1.94 5.35 9.30
N LYS A 122 2.96 5.88 9.99
CA LYS A 122 3.31 7.31 10.00
C LYS A 122 4.48 7.68 9.07
N GLY A 123 5.26 6.68 8.64
CA GLY A 123 6.29 6.85 7.62
C GLY A 123 5.95 6.05 6.36
N CYS A 124 4.66 6.04 5.99
CA CYS A 124 4.09 5.30 4.85
C CYS A 124 3.02 6.08 4.11
#